data_AF-A0A356BZK2-F1
#
_entry.id   AF-A0A356BZK2-F1
#
_cell.length_a   1.000
_cell.length_b   1.000
_cell.length_c   1.000
_cell.angle_alpha   90.00
_cell.angle_beta   90.00
_cell.angle_gamma   90.00
#
_symmetry.space_group_name_H-M   'P 1'
#
loop_
_entity.id
_entity.type
_entity.pdbx_description
1 polymer ?
#
loop_
_entity_poly.entity_id
_entity_poly.type
_entity_poly.pdbx_seq_one_letter_code
_entity_poly.pdbx_strand_id
1 'polypeptide(L)'
;MDSGKSEEIRVEARLRASAHEQKVQMMVVDATFMLVYHSASDTDFDDEIKEIFLKSNPPLNIWPYAREVISSMTTRMGFPPLIIEPYKVY
;
A
#
# COMPACT_ATOMS: atom_id res chain seq x y z
N MET A 1 -25.50 -28.42 -0.28
CA MET A 1 -24.80 -27.58 -1.26
C MET A 1 -23.73 -26.88 -0.47
N ASP A 2 -22.51 -27.36 -0.62
CA ASP A 2 -21.38 -27.00 0.23
C ASP A 2 -20.96 -25.57 -0.10
N SER A 3 -21.15 -24.67 0.86
CA SER A 3 -20.69 -23.29 0.76
C SER A 3 -19.17 -23.32 0.85
N GLY A 4 -18.51 -23.39 -0.30
CA GLY A 4 -17.05 -23.32 -0.42
C GLY A 4 -16.54 -22.11 0.37
N LYS A 5 -15.67 -22.36 1.33
CA LYS A 5 -15.12 -21.31 2.20
C LYS A 5 -14.26 -20.38 1.35
N SER A 6 -14.75 -19.18 1.07
CA SER A 6 -13.92 -18.09 0.56
C SER A 6 -12.98 -17.63 1.67
N GLU A 7 -11.69 -17.55 1.38
CA GLU A 7 -10.68 -17.04 2.31
C GLU A 7 -10.53 -15.53 2.11
N GLU A 8 -10.67 -14.76 3.20
CA GLU A 8 -10.44 -13.32 3.21
C GLU A 8 -9.10 -13.02 3.88
N ILE A 9 -8.23 -12.32 3.17
CA ILE A 9 -6.91 -11.90 3.68
C ILE A 9 -6.90 -10.38 3.78
N ARG A 10 -6.60 -9.88 4.98
CA ARG A 10 -6.47 -8.45 5.27
C ARG A 10 -5.02 -8.08 5.47
N VAL A 11 -4.55 -7.09 4.72
CA VAL A 11 -3.19 -6.55 4.83
C VAL A 11 -3.27 -5.07 5.18
N GLU A 12 -2.72 -4.71 6.34
CA GLU A 12 -2.54 -3.31 6.72
C GLU A 12 -1.17 -2.83 6.24
N ALA A 13 -1.16 -1.72 5.52
CA ALA A 13 0.07 -1.11 5.03
C ALA A 13 0.15 0.34 5.49
N ARG A 14 1.27 0.67 6.12
CA ARG A 14 1.53 1.96 6.74
C ARG A 14 2.57 2.71 5.94
N LEU A 15 2.22 3.94 5.56
CA LEU A 15 3.07 4.87 4.84
C LEU A 15 3.43 6.01 5.78
N ARG A 16 4.72 6.36 5.80
CA ARG A 16 5.22 7.58 6.42
C ARG A 16 6.16 8.29 5.48
N ALA A 17 5.78 9.47 5.02
CA ALA A 17 6.63 10.35 4.23
C ALA A 17 7.01 11.57 5.08
N SER A 18 8.27 11.98 5.04
CA SER A 18 8.72 13.18 5.77
C SER A 18 9.71 13.98 4.92
N ALA A 19 9.57 15.31 4.98
CA ALA A 19 10.49 16.25 4.35
C ALA A 19 11.22 17.03 5.44
N HIS A 20 12.54 17.21 5.25
CA HIS A 20 13.41 17.88 6.21
C HIS A 20 14.23 18.95 5.49
N GLU A 21 14.38 20.11 6.13
CA GLU A 21 15.32 21.15 5.74
C GLU A 21 16.37 21.27 6.85
N GLN A 22 17.62 20.93 6.53
CA GLN A 22 18.70 20.78 7.51
C GLN A 22 18.31 19.82 8.66
N LYS A 23 18.07 20.35 9.87
CA LYS A 23 17.65 19.58 11.06
C LYS A 23 16.18 19.83 11.43
N VAL A 24 15.44 20.58 10.62
CA VAL A 24 14.04 20.93 10.88
C VAL A 24 13.15 20.02 10.02
N GLN A 25 12.19 19.37 10.67
CA GLN A 25 11.16 18.61 9.98
C GLN A 25 10.08 19.57 9.47
N MET A 26 9.93 19.63 8.15
CA MET A 26 9.04 20.59 7.48
C MET A 26 7.64 20.00 7.28
N MET A 27 7.57 18.70 7.00
CA MET A 27 6.32 18.01 6.69
C MET A 27 6.40 16.55 7.13
N VAL A 28 5.26 16.03 7.59
CA VAL A 28 5.01 14.59 7.75
C VAL A 28 3.65 14.26 7.15
N VAL A 29 3.60 13.17 6.38
CA VAL A 29 2.37 12.55 5.90
C VAL A 29 2.36 11.12 6.39
N ASP A 30 1.44 10.81 7.30
CA ASP A 30 1.18 9.46 7.79
C ASP A 30 -0.15 8.98 7.19
N ALA A 31 -0.13 7.80 6.55
CA ALA A 31 -1.31 7.20 5.95
C ALA A 31 -1.33 5.68 6.20
N THR A 32 -2.52 5.15 6.48
CA THR A 32 -2.73 3.71 6.64
C THR A 32 -3.77 3.26 5.64
N PHE A 33 -3.47 2.17 4.95
CA PHE A 33 -4.33 1.57 3.96
C PHE A 33 -4.63 0.13 4.35
N MET A 34 -5.85 -0.31 4.06
CA MET A 34 -6.30 -1.68 4.24
C MET A 34 -6.51 -2.30 2.87
N LEU A 35 -5.79 -3.37 2.57
CA LEU A 35 -6.04 -4.21 1.41
C LEU A 35 -6.81 -5.44 1.86
N VAL A 36 -7.90 -5.74 1.16
CA VAL A 36 -8.73 -6.93 1.40
C VAL A 36 -8.71 -7.76 0.14
N TYR A 37 -8.17 -8.98 0.23
CA TYR A 37 -8.12 -9.95 -0.84
C TYR A 37 -9.09 -11.08 -0.54
N HIS A 38 -9.80 -11.54 -1.57
CA HIS A 38 -10.68 -12.70 -1.50
C HIS A 38 -10.15 -13.77 -2.44
N SER A 39 -9.93 -14.99 -1.93
CA SER A 39 -9.68 -16.16 -2.78
C SER A 39 -10.98 -16.90 -3.06
N ALA A 40 -11.09 -17.45 -4.27
CA ALA A 40 -12.16 -18.38 -4.62
C ALA A 40 -11.91 -19.71 -3.89
N SER A 41 -12.99 -20.34 -3.43
CA SER A 41 -12.96 -21.59 -2.64
C SER A 41 -12.26 -22.76 -3.32
N ASP A 42 -12.12 -22.70 -4.64
CA ASP A 42 -11.63 -23.82 -5.46
C ASP A 42 -10.15 -23.64 -5.82
N THR A 43 -9.49 -22.59 -5.31
CA THR A 43 -8.08 -22.32 -5.54
C THR A 43 -7.27 -22.63 -4.29
N ASP A 44 -6.77 -23.86 -4.20
CA ASP A 44 -5.70 -24.21 -3.26
C ASP A 44 -4.40 -23.57 -3.74
N PHE A 45 -4.12 -22.36 -3.24
CA PHE A 45 -2.77 -21.82 -3.32
C PHE A 45 -1.90 -22.54 -2.30
N ASP A 46 -0.78 -23.08 -2.76
CA ASP A 46 0.29 -23.50 -1.86
C ASP A 46 0.71 -22.34 -0.96
N ASP A 47 1.08 -22.64 0.29
CA ASP A 47 1.43 -21.64 1.29
C ASP A 47 2.64 -20.80 0.81
N GLU A 48 3.58 -21.41 0.07
CA GLU A 48 4.70 -20.71 -0.55
C GLU A 48 4.23 -19.65 -1.57
N ILE A 49 3.23 -19.99 -2.39
CA ILE A 49 2.65 -19.07 -3.37
C ILE A 49 1.90 -17.93 -2.66
N LYS A 50 1.15 -18.24 -1.60
CA LYS A 50 0.48 -17.23 -0.77
C LYS A 50 1.49 -16.26 -0.16
N GLU A 51 2.60 -16.76 0.36
CA GLU A 51 3.67 -15.93 0.93
C GLU A 51 4.28 -15.01 -0.12
N ILE A 52 4.65 -15.54 -1.29
CA ILE A 52 5.19 -14.74 -2.40
C ILE A 52 4.18 -13.67 -2.83
N PHE A 53 2.90 -14.03 -2.91
CA PHE A 53 1.82 -13.10 -3.27
C PHE A 53 1.73 -11.95 -2.27
N LEU A 54 1.65 -12.26 -0.96
CA LEU A 54 1.48 -11.26 0.11
C LEU A 54 2.74 -10.42 0.34
N LYS A 55 3.91 -10.91 -0.07
CA LYS A 55 5.16 -10.12 -0.02
C LYS A 55 5.22 -9.06 -1.12
N SER A 56 4.76 -9.38 -2.32
CA SER A 56 4.98 -8.55 -3.52
C SER A 56 3.79 -7.69 -3.91
N ASN A 57 2.57 -8.22 -3.79
CA ASN A 57 1.36 -7.54 -4.29
C ASN A 57 0.91 -6.37 -3.43
N PRO A 58 0.87 -6.46 -2.08
CA PRO A 58 0.43 -5.34 -1.27
C PRO A 58 1.20 -4.03 -1.52
N PRO A 59 2.55 -4.00 -1.52
CA PRO A 59 3.29 -2.76 -1.81
C PRO A 59 3.11 -2.29 -3.26
N LEU A 60 2.93 -3.20 -4.22
CA LEU A 60 2.67 -2.84 -5.61
C LEU A 60 1.30 -2.16 -5.77
N ASN A 61 0.27 -2.74 -5.18
CA ASN A 61 -1.12 -2.29 -5.32
C ASN A 61 -1.40 -0.99 -4.56
N ILE A 62 -0.75 -0.80 -3.42
CA ILE A 62 -0.93 0.40 -2.60
C ILE A 62 -0.16 1.61 -3.14
N TRP A 63 0.95 1.38 -3.85
CA TRP A 63 1.86 2.46 -4.22
C TRP A 63 1.18 3.61 -4.99
N PRO A 64 0.31 3.37 -5.99
CA PRO A 64 -0.40 4.46 -6.66
C PRO A 64 -1.21 5.34 -5.71
N TYR A 65 -1.87 4.74 -4.71
CA TYR A 65 -2.65 5.45 -3.70
C TYR A 65 -1.74 6.22 -2.74
N ALA A 66 -0.64 5.62 -2.31
CA ALA A 66 0.36 6.30 -1.49
C ALA A 66 0.92 7.56 -2.19
N ARG A 67 1.20 7.46 -3.50
CA ARG A 67 1.68 8.59 -4.31
C ARG A 67 0.63 9.70 -4.43
N GLU A 68 -0.63 9.34 -4.66
CA GLU A 68 -1.74 10.30 -4.72
C GLU A 68 -1.90 11.02 -3.38
N VAL A 69 -1.88 10.28 -2.26
CA VAL A 69 -2.01 10.85 -0.92
C VAL A 69 -0.88 11.82 -0.63
N ILE A 70 0.37 11.46 -0.95
CA ILE A 70 1.51 12.37 -0.78
C ILE A 70 1.31 13.62 -1.63
N SER A 71 0.99 13.47 -2.92
CA SER A 71 0.80 14.60 -3.83
C SER A 71 -0.32 15.54 -3.35
N SER A 72 -1.47 14.99 -2.99
CA SER A 72 -2.64 15.75 -2.56
C SER A 72 -2.43 16.40 -1.19
N MET A 73 -1.80 15.72 -0.24
CA MET A 73 -1.48 16.30 1.08
C MET A 73 -0.45 17.43 0.96
N THR A 74 0.60 17.25 0.16
CA THR A 74 1.60 18.31 -0.07
C THR A 74 0.94 19.57 -0.69
N THR A 75 0.05 19.40 -1.67
CA THR A 75 -0.71 20.54 -2.21
C THR A 75 -1.64 21.20 -1.19
N ARG A 76 -2.33 20.42 -0.35
CA ARG A 76 -3.19 20.97 0.72
C ARG A 76 -2.41 21.75 1.78
N MET A 77 -1.13 21.44 1.97
CA MET A 77 -0.21 22.18 2.84
C MET A 77 0.31 23.48 2.20
N GLY A 78 -0.06 23.79 0.95
CA GLY A 78 0.36 24.99 0.22
C GLY A 78 1.68 24.84 -0.54
N PHE A 79 2.24 23.64 -0.59
CA PHE A 79 3.45 23.35 -1.36
C PHE A 79 3.12 22.89 -2.79
N PRO A 80 4.08 22.98 -3.73
CA PRO A 80 3.96 22.30 -5.03
C PRO A 80 3.70 20.80 -4.84
N PRO A 81 2.90 20.15 -5.70
CA PRO A 81 2.61 18.72 -5.57
C PRO A 81 3.90 17.89 -5.58
N LEU A 82 4.10 17.08 -4.54
CA LEU A 82 5.23 16.15 -4.47
C LEU A 82 4.89 14.89 -5.27
N ILE A 83 5.51 14.75 -6.45
CA ILE A 83 5.34 13.59 -7.31
C ILE A 83 6.42 12.57 -6.98
N ILE A 84 6.01 11.45 -6.39
CA ILE A 84 6.88 10.31 -6.10
C ILE A 84 6.99 9.43 -7.35
N GLU A 85 8.16 8.84 -7.60
CA GLU A 85 8.42 7.94 -8.73
C GLU A 85 7.62 6.61 -8.64
N PRO A 86 7.44 5.88 -9.77
CA PRO A 86 6.83 4.55 -9.75
C PRO A 86 7.55 3.54 -8.85
N TYR A 87 6.80 2.57 -8.34
CA TYR A 87 7.37 1.48 -7.54
C TYR A 87 8.22 0.58 -8.44
N LYS A 88 9.41 0.21 -8.00
CA LYS A 88 10.28 -0.72 -8.71
C LYS A 88 10.29 -2.05 -7.97
N VAL A 89 9.82 -3.10 -8.63
CA VAL A 89 9.98 -4.49 -8.20
C VAL A 89 11.28 -5.01 -8.81
N TYR A 90 12.18 -5.52 -7.97
CA TYR A 90 13.44 -6.17 -8.39
C TYR A 90 13.35 -7.68 -8.13
#